data_AF-A0A2A7B055-F1
#
_entry.id   AF-A0A2A7B055-F1
#
_cell.length_a   1.000
_cell.length_b   1.000
_cell.length_c   1.000
_cell.angle_alpha   90.00
_cell.angle_beta   90.00
_cell.angle_gamma   90.00
#
_symmetry.space_group_name_H-M   'P 1'
#
loop_
_entity.id
_entity.type
_entity.pdbx_description
1 polymer ?
#
loop_
_entity_poly.entity_id
_entity_poly.type
_entity_poly.pdbx_seq_one_letter_code
_entity_poly.pdbx_strand_id
1 'polypeptide(L)'
;MKRKLSAALLTIVLLCMCFCGSAFAAKKPSIEIITMQVNWEDNYVCDPTIYSRNNTNKTMKYVDFYATAYNRVGDPIPGVATKKLTVVGPIEPFRVARNNGAQLYMDQNFSDDSPFKYYTESDYAVSIGEDDVLTRVYCDSYGNFFVMPDTNNIDSCTYLSEDEVQNATCDGGCRFDNVMWTSNIIDHINVDYAVVTYMDGSRETVRNADNGAHRGIRLQNPPFVQQLAQYQAVYNYKDYLKLNPDLAEVFGTNQKALFEHFVTNGMKEGRQGNYQFNLAAYKTNNPDLVAAFGNSNVKYYEHYISNGKAEGRIAS
;
A
#
# COMPACT_ATOMS: atom_id res chain seq x y z
N MET A 1 -30.89 -41.18 7.15
CA MET A 1 -29.90 -41.62 6.13
C MET A 1 -30.17 -40.81 4.87
N LYS A 2 -29.34 -39.91 4.34
CA LYS A 2 -27.96 -39.47 4.60
C LYS A 2 -27.88 -37.95 4.35
N ARG A 3 -26.96 -37.31 5.08
CA ARG A 3 -26.41 -35.97 4.84
C ARG A 3 -25.69 -35.90 3.49
N LYS A 4 -25.59 -34.69 2.92
CA LYS A 4 -24.35 -33.95 2.58
C LYS A 4 -24.77 -32.67 1.81
N LEU A 5 -24.74 -31.45 2.35
CA LEU A 5 -23.63 -30.60 2.83
C LEU A 5 -22.52 -30.34 1.79
N SER A 6 -22.26 -29.05 1.61
CA SER A 6 -20.96 -28.40 1.32
C SER A 6 -20.70 -27.92 -0.11
N ALA A 7 -20.95 -26.61 -0.34
CA ALA A 7 -20.17 -25.80 -1.27
C ALA A 7 -20.30 -24.30 -0.90
N ALA A 8 -19.63 -23.91 0.19
CA ALA A 8 -19.29 -22.52 0.47
C ALA A 8 -18.05 -22.54 1.36
N LEU A 9 -16.89 -22.84 0.75
CA LEU A 9 -15.61 -22.63 1.41
C LEU A 9 -15.30 -21.14 1.27
N LEU A 10 -15.59 -20.39 2.33
CA LEU A 10 -15.17 -19.01 2.51
C LEU A 10 -13.64 -18.96 2.48
N THR A 11 -13.08 -18.36 1.43
CA THR A 11 -11.69 -17.90 1.42
C THR A 11 -11.64 -16.56 2.16
N ILE A 12 -11.65 -16.61 3.49
CA ILE A 12 -11.22 -15.47 4.32
C ILE A 12 -10.25 -16.03 5.37
N VAL A 13 -9.02 -16.26 4.92
CA VAL A 13 -7.85 -16.31 5.81
C VAL A 13 -6.78 -15.52 5.09
N LEU A 14 -6.68 -14.22 5.40
CA LEU A 14 -5.41 -13.52 5.30
C LEU A 14 -5.47 -12.25 6.17
N LEU A 15 -5.29 -12.40 7.48
CA LEU A 15 -4.70 -11.35 8.31
C LEU A 15 -4.33 -11.93 9.68
N CYS A 16 -3.19 -12.61 9.76
CA CYS A 16 -2.38 -12.79 10.98
C CYS A 16 -1.25 -13.78 10.70
N MET A 17 -0.12 -13.31 10.18
CA MET A 17 1.18 -13.88 10.49
C MET A 17 2.24 -12.77 10.51
N CYS A 18 2.23 -11.97 11.58
CA CYS A 18 3.49 -11.43 12.09
C CYS A 18 4.18 -12.57 12.86
N PHE A 19 4.75 -13.52 12.12
CA PHE A 19 5.74 -14.44 12.68
C PHE A 19 7.10 -14.01 12.14
N CYS A 20 7.97 -13.67 13.09
CA CYS A 20 9.39 -13.43 12.92
C CYS A 20 10.03 -14.65 12.23
N GLY A 21 10.08 -14.63 10.91
CA GLY A 21 10.93 -15.48 10.12
C GLY A 21 11.99 -14.60 9.51
N SER A 22 13.23 -14.68 9.98
CA SER A 22 14.39 -14.27 9.21
C SER A 22 14.55 -15.20 8.00
N ALA A 23 13.59 -15.14 7.08
CA ALA A 23 13.88 -15.36 5.68
C ALA A 23 14.85 -14.24 5.32
N PHE A 24 16.04 -14.59 4.82
CA PHE A 24 16.97 -13.60 4.28
C PHE A 24 16.21 -12.82 3.19
N ALA A 25 15.67 -11.66 3.56
CA ALA A 25 15.13 -10.72 2.59
C ALA A 25 16.25 -10.47 1.59
N ALA A 26 16.00 -10.74 0.31
CA ALA A 26 16.97 -10.48 -0.74
C ALA A 26 17.53 -9.07 -0.51
N LYS A 27 18.87 -8.97 -0.41
CA LYS A 27 19.50 -7.70 -0.09
C LYS A 27 19.03 -6.67 -1.13
N LYS A 28 18.33 -5.64 -0.66
CA LYS A 28 17.84 -4.56 -1.53
C LYS A 28 19.00 -3.99 -2.35
N PRO A 29 18.77 -3.68 -3.64
CA PRO A 29 19.78 -2.98 -4.41
C PRO A 29 20.06 -1.61 -3.76
N SER A 30 21.33 -1.19 -3.78
CA SER A 30 21.75 0.08 -3.16
C SER A 30 20.98 1.28 -3.71
N ILE A 31 20.72 1.29 -5.02
CA ILE A 31 19.77 2.16 -5.71
C ILE A 31 18.69 1.28 -6.33
N GLU A 32 17.43 1.59 -6.07
CA GLU A 32 16.27 0.85 -6.57
C GLU A 32 15.40 1.77 -7.40
N ILE A 33 15.00 1.35 -8.59
CA ILE A 33 14.04 2.06 -9.43
C ILE A 33 12.65 1.58 -9.00
N ILE A 34 11.82 2.52 -8.54
CA ILE A 34 10.42 2.25 -8.20
C ILE A 34 9.57 2.30 -9.47
N THR A 35 9.90 3.19 -10.40
CA THR A 35 9.33 3.21 -11.75
C THR A 35 10.16 4.07 -12.69
N MET A 36 10.06 3.78 -13.98
CA MET A 36 10.54 4.65 -15.05
C MET A 36 9.37 4.99 -15.97
N GLN A 37 9.02 6.27 -16.01
CA GLN A 37 7.97 6.81 -16.87
C GLN A 37 8.59 7.33 -18.16
N VAL A 38 7.98 7.06 -19.30
CA VAL A 38 8.43 7.51 -20.62
C VAL A 38 7.25 7.95 -21.48
N ASN A 39 7.49 8.84 -22.45
CA ASN A 39 6.47 9.22 -23.42
C ASN A 39 6.60 8.34 -24.67
N TRP A 40 5.53 7.62 -25.00
CA TRP A 40 5.45 6.75 -26.18
C TRP A 40 4.81 7.49 -27.35
N GLU A 41 5.50 7.49 -28.48
CA GLU A 41 5.07 8.09 -29.74
C GLU A 41 5.25 7.06 -30.87
N ASP A 42 4.63 7.27 -32.03
CA ASP A 42 4.54 6.26 -33.11
C ASP A 42 5.90 5.63 -33.51
N ASN A 43 6.98 6.42 -33.49
CA ASN A 43 8.31 5.99 -33.95
C ASN A 43 9.43 6.34 -32.97
N TYR A 44 9.10 6.80 -31.76
CA TYR A 44 10.10 7.15 -30.77
C TYR A 44 9.56 7.08 -29.34
N VAL A 45 10.49 6.95 -28.39
CA VAL A 45 10.22 7.03 -26.95
C VAL A 45 11.11 8.12 -26.38
N CYS A 46 10.55 9.06 -25.62
CA CYS A 46 11.29 10.22 -25.13
C CYS A 46 11.01 10.60 -23.68
N ASP A 47 11.82 11.55 -23.20
CA ASP A 47 11.74 12.23 -21.91
C ASP A 47 11.53 11.28 -20.71
N PRO A 48 12.42 10.28 -20.54
CA PRO A 48 12.30 9.36 -19.42
C PRO A 48 12.41 10.11 -18.09
N THR A 49 11.58 9.71 -17.14
CA THR A 49 11.66 10.13 -15.73
C THR A 49 11.87 8.90 -14.87
N ILE A 50 13.01 8.85 -14.17
CA ILE A 50 13.35 7.74 -13.28
C ILE A 50 13.00 8.14 -11.85
N TYR A 51 12.09 7.39 -11.24
CA TYR A 51 11.77 7.45 -9.82
C TYR A 51 12.55 6.36 -9.11
N SER A 52 13.44 6.76 -8.22
CA SER A 52 14.39 5.84 -7.61
C SER A 52 14.63 6.15 -6.14
N ARG A 53 15.21 5.18 -5.46
CA ARG A 53 15.38 5.19 -4.02
C ARG A 53 16.79 4.76 -3.63
N ASN A 54 17.46 5.61 -2.85
CA ASN A 54 18.72 5.25 -2.20
C ASN A 54 18.44 4.40 -0.95
N ASN A 55 18.69 3.10 -1.03
CA ASN A 55 18.50 2.13 0.05
C ASN A 55 19.73 2.01 0.97
N THR A 56 20.76 2.83 0.78
CA THR A 56 22.00 2.76 1.56
C THR A 56 21.94 3.66 2.79
N ASN A 57 23.05 3.73 3.53
CA ASN A 57 23.27 4.73 4.58
C ASN A 57 24.23 5.85 4.15
N LYS A 58 24.58 5.93 2.86
CA LYS A 58 25.50 6.92 2.31
C LYS A 58 24.77 7.83 1.32
N THR A 59 25.09 9.11 1.34
CA THR A 59 24.65 10.06 0.31
C THR A 59 25.37 9.76 -1.01
N MET A 60 24.60 9.64 -2.09
CA MET A 60 25.15 9.43 -3.44
C MET A 60 25.38 10.78 -4.13
N LYS A 61 26.53 10.89 -4.83
CA LYS A 61 26.91 12.08 -5.59
C LYS A 61 26.39 12.03 -7.02
N TYR A 62 26.49 10.86 -7.66
CA TYR A 62 25.98 10.61 -9.01
C TYR A 62 25.39 9.22 -9.09
N VAL A 63 24.35 9.07 -9.91
CA VAL A 63 23.88 7.76 -10.37
C VAL A 63 23.79 7.80 -11.89
N ASP A 64 24.60 6.98 -12.53
CA ASP A 64 24.57 6.77 -13.98
C ASP A 64 23.69 5.56 -14.29
N PHE A 65 22.46 5.77 -14.73
CA PHE A 65 21.59 4.70 -15.22
C PHE A 65 21.88 4.41 -16.69
N TYR A 66 22.04 3.13 -17.05
CA TYR A 66 22.24 2.69 -18.42
C TYR A 66 20.94 2.05 -18.91
N ALA A 67 20.14 2.85 -19.61
CA ALA A 67 18.83 2.49 -20.11
C ALA A 67 18.91 2.07 -21.58
N THR A 68 18.35 0.90 -21.92
CA THR A 68 18.38 0.34 -23.27
C THR A 68 16.97 0.16 -23.80
N ALA A 69 16.75 0.57 -25.05
CA ALA A 69 15.54 0.27 -25.80
C ALA A 69 15.64 -1.10 -26.46
N TYR A 70 14.64 -1.94 -26.22
CA TYR A 70 14.56 -3.30 -26.71
C TYR A 70 13.39 -3.49 -27.66
N ASN A 71 13.52 -4.43 -28.58
CA ASN A 71 12.43 -4.91 -29.41
C ASN A 71 11.67 -6.05 -28.73
N ARG A 72 10.56 -6.49 -29.34
CA ARG A 72 9.67 -7.53 -28.80
C ARG A 72 10.33 -8.91 -28.62
N VAL A 73 11.46 -9.17 -29.28
CA VAL A 73 12.21 -10.43 -29.11
C VAL A 73 13.33 -10.33 -28.08
N GLY A 74 13.49 -9.17 -27.43
CA GLY A 74 14.47 -8.92 -26.37
C GLY A 74 15.84 -8.46 -26.86
N ASP A 75 15.99 -8.16 -28.16
CA ASP A 75 17.24 -7.61 -28.69
C ASP A 75 17.24 -6.07 -28.58
N PRO A 76 18.39 -5.44 -28.29
CA PRO A 76 18.52 -3.99 -28.40
C PRO A 76 18.15 -3.51 -29.81
N ILE A 77 17.45 -2.38 -29.90
CA ILE A 77 17.10 -1.80 -31.21
C ILE A 77 18.37 -1.45 -32.03
N PRO A 78 18.30 -1.38 -33.36
CA PRO A 78 19.40 -0.89 -34.18
C PRO A 78 19.82 0.55 -33.81
N GLY A 79 21.10 0.88 -33.99
CA GLY A 79 21.63 2.21 -33.71
C GLY A 79 22.01 2.41 -32.24
N VAL A 80 21.64 3.57 -31.68
CA VAL A 80 21.98 3.93 -30.29
C VAL A 80 20.87 3.48 -29.34
N ALA A 81 20.86 2.18 -29.04
CA ALA A 81 19.87 1.57 -28.14
C ALA A 81 20.09 1.91 -26.67
N THR A 82 21.35 1.96 -26.21
CA THR A 82 21.67 2.25 -24.81
C THR A 82 22.03 3.72 -24.63
N LYS A 83 21.46 4.36 -23.60
CA LYS A 83 21.78 5.72 -23.19
C LYS A 83 22.17 5.76 -21.72
N LYS A 84 23.14 6.61 -21.41
CA LYS A 84 23.54 6.93 -20.04
C LYS A 84 22.72 8.13 -19.54
N LEU A 85 21.94 7.94 -18.49
CA LEU A 85 21.11 8.94 -17.82
C LEU A 85 21.72 9.24 -16.44
N THR A 86 22.22 10.46 -16.25
CA THR A 86 22.99 10.82 -15.04
C THR A 86 22.15 11.66 -14.08
N VAL A 87 21.79 11.09 -12.92
CA VAL A 87 21.24 11.86 -11.80
C VAL A 87 22.39 12.47 -11.02
N VAL A 88 22.30 13.77 -10.75
CA VAL A 88 23.28 14.51 -9.94
C VAL A 88 22.69 14.73 -8.55
N GLY A 89 23.45 14.35 -7.53
CA GLY A 89 23.06 14.49 -6.13
C GLY A 89 23.29 15.88 -5.53
N PRO A 90 23.15 16.01 -4.19
CA PRO A 90 23.11 14.91 -3.23
C PRO A 90 21.81 14.09 -3.32
N ILE A 91 21.94 12.76 -3.40
CA ILE A 91 20.81 11.82 -3.31
C ILE A 91 20.90 11.17 -1.93
N GLU A 92 20.08 11.63 -1.01
CA GLU A 92 20.12 11.19 0.37
C GLU A 92 19.57 9.78 0.56
N PRO A 93 20.04 9.04 1.58
CA PRO A 93 19.39 7.81 2.02
C PRO A 93 17.89 8.01 2.23
N PHE A 94 17.06 7.17 1.61
CA PHE A 94 15.62 7.26 1.76
C PHE A 94 15.22 7.10 3.22
N ARG A 95 14.37 8.01 3.70
CA ARG A 95 13.78 7.97 5.04
C ARG A 95 12.32 8.37 4.94
N VAL A 96 11.47 7.61 5.62
CA VAL A 96 10.07 7.97 5.82
C VAL A 96 10.02 9.11 6.83
N ALA A 97 9.46 10.23 6.43
CA ALA A 97 9.25 11.42 7.23
C ALA A 97 7.75 11.60 7.43
N ARG A 98 7.32 11.66 8.69
CA ARG A 98 5.92 11.90 9.07
C ARG A 98 5.81 13.33 9.58
N ASN A 99 5.23 14.21 8.78
CA ASN A 99 5.12 15.62 9.11
C ASN A 99 3.78 15.92 9.80
N ASN A 100 3.70 15.61 11.09
CA ASN A 100 2.46 15.76 11.88
C ASN A 100 2.00 17.22 12.09
N GLY A 101 2.70 18.20 11.53
CA GLY A 101 2.35 19.63 11.58
C GLY A 101 2.26 20.31 10.21
N ALA A 102 2.27 19.54 9.11
CA ALA A 102 2.11 20.09 7.77
C ALA A 102 0.69 20.69 7.57
N GLN A 103 0.60 21.67 6.69
CA GLN A 103 -0.67 22.28 6.32
C GLN A 103 -1.60 21.21 5.71
N LEU A 104 -2.80 21.08 6.28
CA LEU A 104 -3.83 20.20 5.74
C LEU A 104 -4.51 20.86 4.53
N TYR A 105 -4.59 20.11 3.46
CA TYR A 105 -5.50 20.31 2.35
C TYR A 105 -6.86 19.71 2.68
N MET A 106 -7.89 20.20 2.02
CA MET A 106 -9.25 19.69 2.14
C MET A 106 -9.79 19.39 0.75
N ASP A 107 -10.27 18.17 0.52
CA ASP A 107 -10.98 17.80 -0.70
C ASP A 107 -12.49 17.73 -0.44
N GLN A 108 -13.24 18.54 -1.19
CA GLN A 108 -14.69 18.69 -1.05
C GLN A 108 -15.49 17.49 -1.57
N ASN A 109 -14.87 16.62 -2.38
CA ASN A 109 -15.53 15.42 -2.88
C ASN A 109 -15.76 14.38 -1.76
N PHE A 110 -14.98 14.46 -0.69
CA PHE A 110 -15.17 13.59 0.48
C PHE A 110 -16.24 14.12 1.43
N SER A 111 -17.04 13.19 1.95
CA SER A 111 -17.96 13.47 3.06
C SER A 111 -17.20 13.96 4.30
N ASP A 112 -17.87 14.73 5.15
CA ASP A 112 -17.29 15.27 6.41
C ASP A 112 -16.75 14.18 7.34
N ASP A 113 -17.28 12.96 7.23
CA ASP A 113 -16.89 11.81 8.02
C ASP A 113 -15.75 11.00 7.40
N SER A 114 -15.27 11.34 6.20
CA SER A 114 -14.18 10.60 5.56
C SER A 114 -12.84 10.85 6.25
N PRO A 115 -12.03 9.80 6.53
CA PRO A 115 -10.69 10.00 7.08
C PRO A 115 -9.71 10.61 6.06
N PHE A 116 -10.08 10.65 4.78
CA PHE A 116 -9.26 11.19 3.69
C PHE A 116 -9.62 12.63 3.31
N LYS A 117 -10.67 13.21 3.91
CA LYS A 117 -11.13 14.57 3.58
C LYS A 117 -10.04 15.62 3.81
N TYR A 118 -9.34 15.49 4.94
CA TYR A 118 -8.23 16.34 5.31
C TYR A 118 -6.93 15.54 5.21
N TYR A 119 -6.00 16.01 4.41
CA TYR A 119 -4.75 15.31 4.15
C TYR A 119 -3.62 16.29 3.92
N THR A 120 -2.39 15.79 4.00
CA THR A 120 -1.18 16.48 3.57
C THR A 120 -0.66 15.78 2.34
N GLU A 121 -0.14 16.57 1.39
CA GLU A 121 0.67 16.00 0.32
C GLU A 121 2.00 15.51 0.92
N SER A 122 2.45 14.35 0.48
CA SER A 122 3.81 13.89 0.75
C SER A 122 4.63 13.98 -0.53
N ASP A 123 5.95 14.03 -0.38
CA ASP A 123 6.86 13.93 -1.52
C ASP A 123 6.96 12.50 -2.07
N TYR A 124 6.21 11.56 -1.46
CA TYR A 124 6.30 10.16 -1.79
C TYR A 124 5.41 9.77 -2.96
N ALA A 125 5.92 8.85 -3.78
CA ALA A 125 5.17 8.13 -4.79
C ALA A 125 5.48 6.64 -4.75
N VAL A 126 4.56 5.84 -5.26
CA VAL A 126 4.67 4.38 -5.37
C VAL A 126 4.19 3.94 -6.75
N SER A 127 4.78 2.89 -7.29
CA SER A 127 4.31 2.27 -8.54
C SER A 127 3.31 1.16 -8.23
N ILE A 128 2.12 1.21 -8.85
CA ILE A 128 1.02 0.28 -8.59
C ILE A 128 0.58 -0.41 -9.88
N GLY A 129 0.38 -1.73 -9.79
CA GLY A 129 -0.21 -2.54 -10.87
C GLY A 129 0.77 -2.93 -11.98
N GLU A 130 0.31 -3.83 -12.86
CA GLU A 130 1.11 -4.39 -13.96
C GLU A 130 1.55 -3.33 -14.98
N ASP A 131 0.77 -2.24 -15.09
CA ASP A 131 1.05 -1.11 -15.98
C ASP A 131 2.01 -0.06 -15.38
N ASP A 132 2.63 -0.36 -14.22
CA ASP A 132 3.64 0.50 -13.57
C ASP A 132 3.13 1.93 -13.30
N VAL A 133 1.90 2.05 -12.80
CA VAL A 133 1.23 3.36 -12.63
C VAL A 133 1.84 4.10 -11.44
N LEU A 134 2.55 5.19 -11.73
CA LEU A 134 3.06 6.10 -10.70
C LEU A 134 1.89 6.77 -9.97
N THR A 135 1.75 6.45 -8.69
CA THR A 135 0.67 6.94 -7.83
C THR A 135 1.25 7.79 -6.71
N ARG A 136 0.69 8.99 -6.51
CA ARG A 136 1.07 9.87 -5.40
C ARG A 136 0.63 9.28 -4.07
N VAL A 137 1.47 9.43 -3.06
CA VAL A 137 1.17 9.06 -1.69
C VAL A 137 0.78 10.32 -0.92
N TYR A 138 -0.29 10.22 -0.16
CA TYR A 138 -0.82 11.25 0.71
C TYR A 138 -0.74 10.78 2.15
N CYS A 139 -0.94 11.71 3.07
CA CYS A 139 -0.96 11.39 4.49
C CYS A 139 -2.19 12.01 5.13
N ASP A 140 -2.96 11.22 5.88
CA ASP A 140 -4.14 11.73 6.59
C ASP A 140 -3.74 12.65 7.77
N SER A 141 -4.74 13.21 8.45
CA SER A 141 -4.54 14.10 9.61
C SER A 141 -3.89 13.43 10.83
N TYR A 142 -3.67 12.11 10.80
CA TYR A 142 -3.05 11.33 11.86
C TYR A 142 -1.67 10.78 11.51
N GLY A 143 -1.12 11.14 10.34
CA GLY A 143 0.19 10.64 9.94
C GLY A 143 0.15 9.32 9.19
N ASN A 144 -1.03 8.81 8.80
CA ASN A 144 -1.16 7.54 8.08
C ASN A 144 -1.06 7.75 6.57
N PHE A 145 -0.16 7.02 5.91
CA PHE A 145 0.01 7.12 4.46
C PHE A 145 -1.05 6.35 3.70
N PHE A 146 -1.59 6.96 2.65
CA PHE A 146 -2.57 6.37 1.76
C PHE A 146 -2.33 6.80 0.31
N VAL A 147 -2.94 6.07 -0.61
CA VAL A 147 -2.98 6.38 -2.03
C VAL A 147 -4.43 6.51 -2.50
N MET A 148 -4.65 7.23 -3.60
CA MET A 148 -5.90 7.26 -4.34
C MET A 148 -5.62 6.80 -5.78
N PRO A 149 -5.61 5.47 -6.04
CA PRO A 149 -5.21 4.94 -7.35
C PRO A 149 -6.11 5.39 -8.51
N ASP A 150 -7.39 5.64 -8.25
CA ASP A 150 -8.31 6.25 -9.22
C ASP A 150 -8.74 7.62 -8.70
N THR A 151 -8.21 8.68 -9.30
CA THR A 151 -8.46 10.06 -8.87
C THR A 151 -9.90 10.53 -9.10
N ASN A 152 -10.68 9.79 -9.88
CA ASN A 152 -12.11 10.08 -10.10
C ASN A 152 -13.01 9.25 -9.16
N ASN A 153 -12.43 8.37 -8.35
CA ASN A 153 -13.17 7.49 -7.47
C ASN A 153 -12.59 7.54 -6.04
N ILE A 154 -13.25 8.31 -5.18
CA ILE A 154 -12.88 8.46 -3.77
C ILE A 154 -12.90 7.13 -2.99
N ASP A 155 -13.67 6.14 -3.45
CA ASP A 155 -13.72 4.81 -2.83
C ASP A 155 -12.47 3.98 -3.14
N SER A 156 -11.57 4.47 -4.02
CA SER A 156 -10.27 3.83 -4.30
C SER A 156 -9.24 4.07 -3.20
N CYS A 157 -9.48 5.01 -2.28
CA CYS A 157 -8.54 5.37 -1.22
C CYS A 157 -8.12 4.16 -0.39
N THR A 158 -6.81 3.91 -0.34
CA THR A 158 -6.21 2.73 0.26
C THR A 158 -5.04 3.14 1.14
N TYR A 159 -5.10 2.78 2.44
CA TYR A 159 -3.96 2.95 3.34
C TYR A 159 -2.84 1.99 2.98
N LEU A 160 -1.61 2.51 2.91
CA LEU A 160 -0.42 1.69 2.73
C LEU A 160 -0.06 0.98 4.04
N SER A 161 0.42 -0.25 3.92
CA SER A 161 1.08 -0.95 5.02
C SER A 161 2.42 -0.30 5.35
N GLU A 162 2.92 -0.50 6.57
CA GLU A 162 4.25 -0.02 6.96
C GLU A 162 5.36 -0.62 6.08
N ASP A 163 5.18 -1.85 5.61
CA ASP A 163 6.11 -2.47 4.68
C ASP A 163 6.15 -1.73 3.34
N GLU A 164 4.99 -1.42 2.74
CA GLU A 164 4.91 -0.67 1.49
C GLU A 164 5.46 0.76 1.63
N VAL A 165 5.11 1.46 2.71
CA VAL A 165 5.67 2.78 3.00
C VAL A 165 7.19 2.69 3.11
N GLN A 166 7.68 1.74 3.90
CA GLN A 166 9.11 1.61 4.16
C GLN A 166 9.88 1.03 2.99
N ASN A 167 9.27 0.30 2.05
CA ASN A 167 9.99 -0.50 1.07
C ASN A 167 9.64 -0.20 -0.39
N ALA A 168 8.44 0.27 -0.70
CA ALA A 168 7.96 0.47 -2.06
C ALA A 168 7.76 1.94 -2.49
N THR A 169 7.82 2.89 -1.54
CA THR A 169 7.76 4.31 -1.89
C THR A 169 9.13 4.90 -2.24
N CYS A 170 9.13 6.00 -2.99
CA CYS A 170 10.29 6.85 -3.29
C CYS A 170 9.90 8.32 -3.11
N ASP A 171 10.89 9.20 -2.91
CA ASP A 171 10.75 10.63 -2.59
C ASP A 171 11.25 11.56 -3.71
N GLY A 172 11.49 11.03 -4.91
CA GLY A 172 11.99 11.85 -6.01
C GLY A 172 12.00 11.15 -7.37
N GLY A 173 11.69 11.94 -8.40
CA GLY A 173 11.86 11.59 -9.80
C GLY A 173 12.87 12.51 -10.46
N CYS A 174 13.76 11.95 -11.29
CA CYS A 174 14.66 12.73 -12.14
C CYS A 174 14.22 12.60 -13.59
N ARG A 175 13.75 13.70 -14.18
CA ARG A 175 13.37 13.80 -15.59
C ARG A 175 14.59 14.13 -16.45
N PHE A 176 14.70 13.46 -17.58
CA PHE A 176 15.76 13.66 -18.57
C PHE A 176 15.19 14.23 -19.86
N ASP A 177 15.11 15.55 -19.95
CA ASP A 177 14.59 16.23 -21.13
C ASP A 177 15.50 16.01 -22.35
N ASN A 178 14.88 15.93 -23.54
CA ASN A 178 15.57 15.78 -24.83
C ASN A 178 16.35 14.46 -24.97
N VAL A 179 16.02 13.45 -24.16
CA VAL A 179 16.51 12.08 -24.34
C VAL A 179 15.46 11.32 -25.14
N MET A 180 15.88 10.72 -26.26
CA MET A 180 14.96 10.02 -27.17
C MET A 180 15.60 8.79 -27.82
N TRP A 181 14.88 7.68 -27.84
CA TRP A 181 15.16 6.51 -28.68
C TRP A 181 14.22 6.54 -29.89
N THR A 182 14.76 6.39 -31.10
CA THR A 182 13.97 6.46 -32.33
C THR A 182 14.06 5.14 -33.06
N SER A 183 12.93 4.44 -33.14
CA SER A 183 12.77 3.20 -33.90
C SER A 183 11.28 2.83 -33.91
N ASN A 184 10.84 2.17 -34.97
CA ASN A 184 9.47 1.65 -35.13
C ASN A 184 9.29 0.23 -34.54
N ILE A 185 10.32 -0.31 -33.90
CA ILE A 185 10.30 -1.65 -33.29
C ILE A 185 10.60 -1.63 -31.78
N ILE A 186 10.52 -0.45 -31.15
CA ILE A 186 10.67 -0.34 -29.69
C ILE A 186 9.46 -1.01 -29.05
N ASP A 187 9.72 -1.93 -28.14
CA ASP A 187 8.72 -2.67 -27.37
C ASP A 187 8.75 -2.26 -25.89
N HIS A 188 9.94 -2.13 -25.31
CA HIS A 188 10.12 -1.65 -23.94
C HIS A 188 11.49 -0.97 -23.76
N ILE A 189 11.59 -0.16 -22.71
CA ILE A 189 12.85 0.41 -22.22
C ILE A 189 13.14 -0.22 -20.87
N ASN A 190 14.37 -0.68 -20.67
CA ASN A 190 14.81 -1.24 -19.40
C ASN A 190 16.11 -0.58 -18.93
N VAL A 191 16.26 -0.36 -17.63
CA VAL A 191 17.55 0.03 -17.05
C VAL A 191 18.35 -1.21 -16.71
N ASP A 192 19.35 -1.52 -17.53
CA ASP A 192 20.11 -2.76 -17.43
C ASP A 192 21.03 -2.78 -16.19
N TYR A 193 21.57 -1.61 -15.83
CA TYR A 193 22.34 -1.41 -14.60
C TYR A 193 22.50 0.07 -14.29
N ALA A 194 22.87 0.36 -13.05
CA ALA A 194 23.28 1.67 -12.58
C ALA A 194 24.73 1.64 -12.09
N VAL A 195 25.45 2.75 -12.26
CA VAL A 195 26.73 2.98 -11.58
C VAL A 195 26.55 4.11 -10.59
N VAL A 196 26.66 3.79 -9.30
CA VAL A 196 26.56 4.75 -8.21
C VAL A 196 27.95 5.27 -7.89
N THR A 197 28.08 6.59 -7.74
CA THR A 197 29.27 7.25 -7.20
C THR A 197 28.88 7.97 -5.91
N TYR A 198 29.51 7.61 -4.81
CA TYR A 198 29.25 8.20 -3.49
C TYR A 198 30.02 9.51 -3.28
N MET A 199 29.63 10.27 -2.25
CA MET A 199 30.30 11.53 -1.89
C MET A 199 31.78 11.34 -1.50
N ASP A 200 32.15 10.17 -0.99
CA ASP A 200 33.54 9.79 -0.67
C ASP A 200 34.37 9.37 -1.90
N GLY A 201 33.78 9.40 -3.10
CA GLY A 201 34.41 8.99 -4.36
C GLY A 201 34.39 7.49 -4.64
N SER A 202 33.93 6.65 -3.71
CA SER A 202 33.72 5.22 -3.96
C SER A 202 32.63 4.99 -4.99
N ARG A 203 32.74 3.87 -5.73
CA ARG A 203 31.81 3.52 -6.81
C ARG A 203 31.35 2.09 -6.69
N GLU A 204 30.13 1.83 -7.12
CA GLU A 204 29.58 0.47 -7.25
C GLU A 204 28.73 0.35 -8.52
N THR A 205 28.57 -0.88 -9.01
CA THR A 205 27.68 -1.20 -10.13
C THR A 205 26.52 -2.03 -9.60
N VAL A 206 25.29 -1.55 -9.81
CA VAL A 206 24.05 -2.16 -9.36
C VAL A 206 23.31 -2.71 -10.58
N ARG A 207 23.29 -4.04 -10.74
CA ARG A 207 22.74 -4.72 -11.93
C ARG A 207 21.25 -5.06 -11.83
N ASN A 208 20.68 -4.93 -10.65
CA ASN A 208 19.28 -5.24 -10.34
C ASN A 208 18.51 -3.99 -9.90
N ALA A 209 18.92 -2.81 -10.38
CA ALA A 209 18.28 -1.55 -10.03
C ALA A 209 16.81 -1.49 -10.51
N ASP A 210 16.51 -2.06 -11.68
CA ASP A 210 15.16 -2.09 -12.30
C ASP A 210 14.41 -3.43 -12.12
N ASN A 211 14.98 -4.35 -11.34
CA ASN A 211 14.39 -5.66 -11.06
C ASN A 211 13.94 -5.75 -9.59
N GLY A 212 13.48 -4.62 -9.05
CA GLY A 212 13.02 -4.51 -7.67
C GLY A 212 11.67 -5.21 -7.49
N ALA A 213 11.47 -5.84 -6.33
CA ALA A 213 10.17 -6.39 -5.94
C ALA A 213 9.09 -5.30 -5.71
N HIS A 214 9.45 -4.02 -5.91
CA HIS A 214 8.65 -2.86 -5.54
C HIS A 214 8.24 -1.97 -6.73
N ARG A 215 8.48 -2.42 -7.97
CA ARG A 215 7.91 -1.82 -9.18
C ARG A 215 6.57 -2.50 -9.47
N GLY A 216 5.54 -1.72 -9.78
CA GLY A 216 4.20 -2.23 -10.11
C GLY A 216 3.58 -3.06 -8.99
N ILE A 217 3.67 -2.62 -7.73
CA ILE A 217 3.22 -3.43 -6.60
C ILE A 217 1.71 -3.67 -6.65
N ARG A 218 1.31 -4.81 -6.11
CA ARG A 218 -0.07 -5.02 -5.69
C ARG A 218 -0.21 -4.55 -4.24
N LEU A 219 -1.13 -3.62 -4.00
CA LEU A 219 -1.40 -3.15 -2.65
C LEU A 219 -1.80 -4.31 -1.72
N GLN A 220 -1.22 -4.35 -0.53
CA GLN A 220 -1.50 -5.36 0.49
C GLN A 220 -2.92 -5.20 1.05
N ASN A 221 -3.32 -3.94 1.25
CA ASN A 221 -4.64 -3.59 1.74
C ASN A 221 -5.61 -3.35 0.58
N PRO A 222 -6.87 -3.81 0.65
CA PRO A 222 -7.91 -3.34 -0.26
C PRO A 222 -8.34 -1.91 0.11
N PRO A 223 -9.13 -1.22 -0.74
CA PRO A 223 -9.64 0.10 -0.42
C PRO A 223 -10.33 0.16 0.94
N PHE A 224 -10.12 1.25 1.68
CA PHE A 224 -10.49 1.32 3.09
C PHE A 224 -12.00 1.17 3.30
N VAL A 225 -12.82 1.72 2.39
CA VAL A 225 -14.28 1.54 2.41
C VAL A 225 -14.68 0.06 2.25
N GLN A 226 -13.94 -0.70 1.44
CA GLN A 226 -14.16 -2.14 1.27
C GLN A 226 -13.81 -2.91 2.55
N GLN A 227 -12.74 -2.51 3.25
CA GLN A 227 -12.40 -3.09 4.56
C GLN A 227 -13.52 -2.84 5.58
N LEU A 228 -13.99 -1.59 5.69
CA LEU A 228 -15.08 -1.22 6.61
C LEU A 228 -16.38 -1.98 6.28
N ALA A 229 -16.70 -2.13 5.00
CA ALA A 229 -17.90 -2.84 4.55
C ALA A 229 -17.94 -4.31 5.01
N GLN A 230 -16.78 -4.97 5.19
CA GLN A 230 -16.71 -6.34 5.71
C GLN A 230 -17.15 -6.43 7.17
N TYR A 231 -16.97 -5.37 7.96
CA TYR A 231 -17.25 -5.35 9.41
C TYR A 231 -18.47 -4.50 9.77
N GLN A 232 -19.16 -3.89 8.80
CA GLN A 232 -20.29 -2.96 9.04
C GLN A 232 -21.41 -3.54 9.92
N ALA A 233 -21.57 -4.87 9.96
CA ALA A 233 -22.56 -5.52 10.81
C ALA A 233 -22.25 -5.39 12.31
N VAL A 234 -20.97 -5.30 12.67
CA VAL A 234 -20.49 -5.30 14.06
C VAL A 234 -19.65 -4.09 14.43
N TYR A 235 -19.30 -3.23 13.47
CA TYR A 235 -18.39 -2.11 13.67
C TYR A 235 -18.94 -0.82 13.05
N ASN A 236 -18.84 0.27 13.81
CA ASN A 236 -18.96 1.64 13.33
C ASN A 236 -17.98 2.49 14.15
N TYR A 237 -17.12 3.28 13.51
CA TYR A 237 -16.05 3.97 14.25
C TYR A 237 -16.57 4.94 15.31
N LYS A 238 -17.68 5.64 15.06
CA LYS A 238 -18.29 6.59 16.01
C LYS A 238 -18.86 5.87 17.22
N ASP A 239 -19.56 4.76 16.98
CA ASP A 239 -20.11 3.95 18.06
C ASP A 239 -19.00 3.26 18.86
N TYR A 240 -17.99 2.74 18.18
CA TYR A 240 -16.85 2.08 18.80
C TYR A 240 -16.12 3.03 19.75
N LEU A 241 -15.90 4.27 19.33
CA LEU A 241 -15.28 5.31 20.14
C LEU A 241 -16.14 5.65 21.39
N LYS A 242 -17.47 5.76 21.23
CA LYS A 242 -18.38 6.06 22.34
C LYS A 242 -18.49 4.93 23.36
N LEU A 243 -18.51 3.69 22.88
CA LEU A 243 -18.66 2.48 23.70
C LEU A 243 -17.35 2.09 24.39
N ASN A 244 -16.21 2.61 23.92
CA ASN A 244 -14.87 2.28 24.41
C ASN A 244 -14.08 3.58 24.67
N PRO A 245 -14.45 4.36 25.70
CA PRO A 245 -13.90 5.70 25.94
C PRO A 245 -12.38 5.69 26.22
N ASP A 246 -11.83 4.58 26.69
CA ASP A 246 -10.39 4.39 26.85
C ASP A 246 -9.62 4.48 25.52
N LEU A 247 -10.24 4.11 24.40
CA LEU A 247 -9.64 4.24 23.08
C LEU A 247 -9.63 5.69 22.57
N ALA A 248 -10.55 6.53 23.07
CA ALA A 248 -10.58 7.95 22.70
C ALA A 248 -9.36 8.69 23.24
N GLU A 249 -8.87 8.31 24.42
CA GLU A 249 -7.65 8.87 25.01
C GLU A 249 -6.39 8.48 24.22
N VAL A 250 -6.39 7.27 23.63
CA VAL A 250 -5.20 6.72 22.93
C VAL A 250 -5.18 7.11 21.45
N PHE A 251 -6.31 6.98 20.75
CA PHE A 251 -6.39 7.12 19.29
C PHE A 251 -7.14 8.36 18.83
N GLY A 252 -7.88 9.03 19.72
CA GLY A 252 -8.79 10.11 19.34
C GLY A 252 -9.78 9.64 18.28
N THR A 253 -9.93 10.40 17.20
CA THR A 253 -10.79 10.06 16.06
C THR A 253 -10.04 9.44 14.88
N ASN A 254 -8.86 8.84 15.10
CA ASN A 254 -8.10 8.13 14.07
C ASN A 254 -8.84 6.85 13.62
N GLN A 255 -9.57 6.94 12.52
CA GLN A 255 -10.43 5.86 12.04
C GLN A 255 -9.64 4.61 11.66
N LYS A 256 -8.44 4.76 11.06
CA LYS A 256 -7.57 3.63 10.73
C LYS A 256 -7.15 2.88 11.99
N ALA A 257 -6.63 3.59 12.99
CA ALA A 257 -6.17 2.98 14.24
C ALA A 257 -7.32 2.32 15.02
N LEU A 258 -8.50 2.96 15.07
CA LEU A 258 -9.69 2.40 15.71
C LEU A 258 -10.16 1.12 15.01
N PHE A 259 -10.13 1.10 13.67
CA PHE A 259 -10.51 -0.08 12.89
C PHE A 259 -9.49 -1.21 13.08
N GLU A 260 -8.20 -0.92 12.97
CA GLU A 260 -7.13 -1.88 13.22
C GLU A 260 -7.21 -2.46 14.63
N HIS A 261 -7.46 -1.62 15.63
CA HIS A 261 -7.66 -2.07 17.01
C HIS A 261 -8.85 -3.01 17.12
N PHE A 262 -10.01 -2.66 16.54
CA PHE A 262 -11.19 -3.52 16.59
C PHE A 262 -10.92 -4.91 16.00
N VAL A 263 -10.30 -4.94 14.82
CA VAL A 263 -10.03 -6.19 14.09
C VAL A 263 -8.99 -7.05 14.81
N THR A 264 -7.90 -6.44 15.32
CA THR A 264 -6.78 -7.19 15.88
C THR A 264 -6.97 -7.56 17.35
N ASN A 265 -7.63 -6.70 18.14
CA ASN A 265 -7.76 -6.81 19.59
C ASN A 265 -9.22 -6.78 20.05
N GLY A 266 -10.00 -5.81 19.58
CA GLY A 266 -11.36 -5.54 20.08
C GLY A 266 -12.29 -6.76 20.03
N MET A 267 -12.29 -7.50 18.92
CA MET A 267 -13.08 -8.74 18.81
C MET A 267 -12.61 -9.84 19.78
N LYS A 268 -11.31 -9.94 20.06
CA LYS A 268 -10.74 -10.91 21.03
C LYS A 268 -11.14 -10.54 22.45
N GLU A 269 -11.04 -9.25 22.78
CA GLU A 269 -11.42 -8.66 24.07
C GLU A 269 -12.94 -8.70 24.30
N GLY A 270 -13.73 -8.83 23.22
CA GLY A 270 -15.19 -8.82 23.29
C GLY A 270 -15.78 -7.41 23.38
N ARG A 271 -15.06 -6.41 22.87
CA ARG A 271 -15.51 -5.02 22.83
C ARG A 271 -16.69 -4.84 21.89
N GLN A 272 -17.62 -4.00 22.30
CA GLN A 272 -18.78 -3.69 21.49
C GLN A 272 -18.40 -2.70 20.39
N GLY A 273 -18.50 -3.11 19.12
CA GLY A 273 -18.09 -2.33 17.94
C GLY A 273 -19.15 -1.37 17.40
N ASN A 274 -20.43 -1.66 17.64
CA ASN A 274 -21.57 -0.79 17.32
C ASN A 274 -22.76 -1.12 18.23
N TYR A 275 -23.85 -0.36 18.15
CA TYR A 275 -25.05 -0.64 18.95
C TYR A 275 -25.90 -1.83 18.47
N GLN A 276 -25.65 -2.33 17.26
CA GLN A 276 -26.43 -3.40 16.63
C GLN A 276 -25.94 -4.81 17.00
N PHE A 277 -24.71 -4.91 17.52
CA PHE A 277 -24.12 -6.18 17.96
C PHE A 277 -23.49 -6.04 19.35
N ASN A 278 -24.10 -6.68 20.33
CA ASN A 278 -23.57 -6.91 21.67
C ASN A 278 -23.22 -8.40 21.84
N LEU A 279 -21.95 -8.69 22.11
CA LEU A 279 -21.45 -10.06 22.22
C LEU A 279 -22.15 -10.87 23.33
N ALA A 280 -22.45 -10.25 24.47
CA ALA A 280 -23.08 -10.93 25.59
C ALA A 280 -24.54 -11.28 25.28
N ALA A 281 -25.28 -10.36 24.67
CA ALA A 281 -26.64 -10.60 24.17
C ALA A 281 -26.63 -11.71 23.11
N TYR A 282 -25.69 -11.64 22.16
CA TYR A 282 -25.57 -12.63 21.10
C TYR A 282 -25.25 -14.03 21.64
N LYS A 283 -24.37 -14.16 22.63
CA LYS A 283 -24.11 -15.44 23.32
C LYS A 283 -25.36 -15.95 24.05
N THR A 284 -26.06 -15.07 24.77
CA THR A 284 -27.24 -15.43 25.56
C THR A 284 -28.37 -15.96 24.68
N ASN A 285 -28.59 -15.32 23.53
CA ASN A 285 -29.69 -15.66 22.64
C ASN A 285 -29.39 -16.84 21.70
N ASN A 286 -28.14 -17.31 21.63
CA ASN A 286 -27.70 -18.33 20.66
C ASN A 286 -26.89 -19.45 21.35
N PRO A 287 -27.55 -20.30 22.16
CA PRO A 287 -26.88 -21.35 22.92
C PRO A 287 -26.21 -22.42 22.04
N ASP A 288 -26.68 -22.60 20.80
CA ASP A 288 -26.03 -23.45 19.80
C ASP A 288 -24.62 -22.95 19.43
N LEU A 289 -24.46 -21.63 19.30
CA LEU A 289 -23.14 -21.02 19.06
C LEU A 289 -22.26 -21.10 20.30
N VAL A 290 -22.83 -21.04 21.50
CA VAL A 290 -22.09 -21.27 22.75
C VAL A 290 -21.50 -22.68 22.79
N ALA A 291 -22.30 -23.69 22.43
CA ALA A 291 -21.83 -25.06 22.32
C ALA A 291 -20.74 -25.23 21.24
N ALA A 292 -20.83 -24.50 20.12
CA ALA A 292 -19.90 -24.62 19.00
C ALA A 292 -18.60 -23.83 19.17
N PHE A 293 -18.65 -22.62 19.72
CA PHE A 293 -17.54 -21.66 19.74
C PHE A 293 -16.90 -21.50 21.12
N GLY A 294 -17.60 -21.86 22.19
CA GLY A 294 -17.13 -21.70 23.57
C GLY A 294 -16.70 -20.26 23.87
N ASN A 295 -15.46 -20.10 24.33
CA ASN A 295 -14.91 -18.80 24.75
C ASN A 295 -14.27 -17.99 23.61
N SER A 296 -14.34 -18.46 22.37
CA SER A 296 -13.72 -17.77 21.24
C SER A 296 -14.57 -16.59 20.78
N ASN A 297 -14.42 -15.43 21.42
CA ASN A 297 -15.18 -14.21 21.11
C ASN A 297 -15.19 -13.90 19.60
N VAL A 298 -14.02 -13.95 18.95
CA VAL A 298 -13.85 -13.69 17.51
C VAL A 298 -14.83 -14.49 16.64
N LYS A 299 -15.06 -15.78 16.96
CA LYS A 299 -15.97 -16.64 16.17
C LYS A 299 -17.41 -16.17 16.19
N TYR A 300 -17.86 -15.50 17.25
CA TYR A 300 -19.21 -14.95 17.31
C TYR A 300 -19.36 -13.71 16.42
N TYR A 301 -18.34 -12.84 16.37
CA TYR A 301 -18.31 -11.71 15.44
C TYR A 301 -18.29 -12.21 14.01
N GLU A 302 -17.37 -13.12 13.68
CA GLU A 302 -17.27 -13.75 12.35
C GLU A 302 -18.61 -14.38 11.94
N HIS A 303 -19.23 -15.16 12.83
CA HIS A 303 -20.52 -15.78 12.55
C HIS A 303 -21.61 -14.75 12.28
N TYR A 304 -21.71 -13.68 13.07
CA TYR A 304 -22.73 -12.67 12.86
C TYR A 304 -22.55 -11.91 11.55
N ILE A 305 -21.29 -11.58 11.20
CA ILE A 305 -20.91 -10.97 9.93
C ILE A 305 -21.31 -11.86 8.75
N SER A 306 -20.97 -13.16 8.80
CA SER A 306 -21.12 -14.05 7.64
C SER A 306 -22.52 -14.67 7.50
N ASN A 307 -23.21 -14.95 8.61
CA ASN A 307 -24.50 -15.66 8.59
C ASN A 307 -25.53 -15.03 9.53
N GLY A 308 -25.14 -14.72 10.76
CA GLY A 308 -26.10 -14.47 11.83
C GLY A 308 -27.05 -13.29 11.57
N LYS A 309 -26.56 -12.23 10.92
CA LYS A 309 -27.42 -11.11 10.51
C LYS A 309 -28.45 -11.52 9.47
N ALA A 310 -28.05 -12.31 8.46
CA ALA A 310 -28.96 -12.81 7.42
C ALA A 310 -29.96 -13.85 7.94
N GLU A 311 -29.57 -14.61 8.97
CA GLU A 311 -30.45 -15.54 9.69
C GLU A 311 -31.48 -14.85 10.59
N GLY A 312 -31.38 -13.53 10.79
CA GLY A 312 -32.25 -12.79 11.71
C GLY A 312 -31.97 -13.06 13.18
N ARG A 313 -30.75 -13.48 13.52
CA ARG A 313 -30.34 -13.79 14.91
C ARG A 313 -30.34 -12.53 15.76
N ILE A 314 -30.93 -12.60 16.96
CA ILE A 314 -31.01 -11.47 17.90
C ILE A 314 -29.62 -11.21 18.51
N ALA A 315 -29.09 -10.01 18.28
CA ALA A 315 -27.71 -9.65 18.61
C ALA A 315 -27.55 -8.40 19.48
N SER A 316 -28.64 -7.77 19.92
CA SER A 316 -28.65 -6.56 20.75
C SER A 316 -29.81 -6.59 21.73
#